data_AF-A0A931RI57-F1
#
_entry.id   AF-A0A931RI57-F1
#
_cell.length_a   1.000
_cell.length_b   1.000
_cell.length_c   1.000
_cell.angle_alpha   90.00
_cell.angle_beta   90.00
_cell.angle_gamma   90.00
#
_symmetry.space_group_name_H-M   'P 1'
#
loop_
_entity.id
_entity.type
_entity.pdbx_description
1 polymer ?
#
loop_
_entity_poly.entity_id
_entity_poly.type
_entity_poly.pdbx_seq_one_letter_code
_entity_poly.pdbx_strand_id
1 'polypeptide(L)'
;MLASFNADADIIAKVKASLEGTVTTGSVTSTAVGVFKSNLTVGSLGSEVKALQEYLNANGYVIASSGPGSPGNETTMFGSLTKAAVIKYQKAKGITPAVGYFGAKTRAAVNSGS
;
A
#
# COMPACT_ATOMS: atom_id res chain seq x y z
N MET A 1 48.77 -2.27 -30.94
CA MET A 1 47.61 -3.08 -31.35
C MET A 1 46.78 -3.39 -30.12
N LEU A 2 45.51 -3.01 -30.16
CA LEU A 2 44.40 -3.33 -29.24
C LEU A 2 44.42 -2.67 -27.84
N ALA A 3 44.01 -1.40 -27.81
CA ALA A 3 43.08 -0.92 -26.80
C ALA A 3 41.75 -1.67 -27.00
N SER A 4 41.28 -2.45 -26.02
CA SER A 4 39.93 -3.01 -26.08
C SER A 4 39.56 -3.74 -24.79
N PHE A 5 38.64 -3.10 -24.07
CA PHE A 5 37.68 -3.69 -23.14
C PHE A 5 38.20 -4.17 -21.78
N ASN A 6 38.56 -3.22 -20.92
CA ASN A 6 38.08 -3.36 -19.53
C ASN A 6 36.94 -2.37 -19.35
N ALA A 7 35.85 -2.66 -20.06
CA ALA A 7 34.60 -1.93 -20.00
C ALA A 7 34.22 -1.73 -18.54
N ASP A 8 34.16 -0.47 -18.17
CA ASP A 8 33.79 0.03 -16.87
C ASP A 8 32.59 -0.74 -16.34
N ALA A 9 32.73 -1.34 -15.17
CA ALA A 9 31.64 -1.98 -14.44
C ALA A 9 30.43 -1.05 -14.23
N ASP A 10 30.61 0.26 -14.45
CA ASP A 10 29.60 1.30 -14.44
C ASP A 10 28.59 1.20 -15.59
N ILE A 11 29.00 0.75 -16.80
CA ILE A 11 28.08 0.64 -17.95
C ILE A 11 27.13 -0.55 -17.79
N ILE A 12 27.56 -1.62 -17.12
CA ILE A 12 26.71 -2.80 -16.84
C ILE A 12 25.58 -2.43 -15.84
N ALA A 13 25.83 -1.50 -14.92
CA ALA A 13 24.79 -0.98 -14.04
C ALA A 13 23.76 -0.12 -14.81
N LYS A 14 24.20 0.68 -15.79
CA LYS A 14 23.30 1.55 -16.56
C LYS A 14 22.46 0.80 -17.60
N VAL A 15 22.93 -0.35 -18.10
CA VAL A 15 22.14 -1.20 -19.03
C VAL A 15 21.01 -1.97 -18.30
N LYS A 16 21.21 -2.39 -17.04
CA LYS A 16 20.10 -2.96 -16.24
C LYS A 16 18.97 -1.95 -15.99
N ALA A 17 19.33 -0.68 -15.78
CA ALA A 17 18.36 0.41 -15.63
C ALA A 17 17.53 0.71 -16.90
N SER A 18 17.89 0.17 -18.08
CA SER A 18 17.12 0.33 -19.32
C SER A 18 16.29 -0.89 -19.72
N LEU A 19 16.59 -2.09 -19.19
CA LEU A 19 15.83 -3.31 -19.51
C LEU A 19 14.82 -3.69 -18.41
N GLU A 20 15.03 -3.22 -17.19
CA GLU A 20 13.99 -3.11 -16.18
C GLU A 20 13.19 -1.86 -16.50
N GLY A 21 12.14 -2.02 -17.31
CA GLY A 21 11.17 -0.96 -17.52
C GLY A 21 10.85 -0.32 -16.17
N THR A 22 10.93 1.00 -16.12
CA THR A 22 10.36 1.83 -15.06
C THR A 22 8.83 1.68 -15.12
N VAL A 23 8.36 0.48 -14.80
CA VAL A 23 7.20 0.31 -13.94
C VAL A 23 7.70 0.81 -12.60
N THR A 24 7.01 1.81 -12.09
CA THR A 24 7.08 2.36 -10.73
C THR A 24 7.06 1.26 -9.68
N THR A 25 8.18 0.54 -9.54
CA THR A 25 8.42 -0.47 -8.53
C THR A 25 8.77 0.33 -7.28
N GLY A 26 7.71 0.80 -6.63
CA GLY A 26 7.77 1.39 -5.31
C GLY A 26 8.62 0.48 -4.44
N SER A 27 9.71 1.05 -3.96
CA SER A 27 10.59 0.45 -2.96
C SER A 27 9.75 -0.33 -1.96
N VAL A 28 9.94 -1.65 -1.97
CA VAL A 28 9.49 -2.59 -0.95
C VAL A 28 10.27 -2.30 0.32
N THR A 29 10.00 -1.15 0.93
CA THR A 29 10.28 -0.96 2.33
C THR A 29 9.05 -1.50 3.04
N SER A 30 9.08 -2.81 3.30
CA SER A 30 8.32 -3.48 4.36
C SER A 30 8.64 -2.76 5.67
N THR A 31 8.10 -1.57 5.83
CA THR A 31 8.24 -0.74 7.01
C THR A 31 7.06 -1.14 7.84
N ALA A 32 7.34 -1.95 8.85
CA ALA A 32 6.50 -2.35 9.97
C ALA A 32 5.11 -1.73 9.90
N VAL A 33 4.04 -2.55 9.84
CA VAL A 33 2.64 -2.13 10.05
C VAL A 33 2.66 -1.14 11.21
N GLY A 34 2.73 0.13 10.83
CA GLY A 34 3.20 1.16 11.71
C GLY A 34 1.99 1.45 12.51
N VAL A 35 1.95 0.90 13.73
CA VAL A 35 0.84 0.99 14.68
C VAL A 35 -0.01 2.18 14.32
N PHE A 36 -1.15 1.93 13.68
CA PHE A 36 -1.97 3.03 13.21
C PHE A 36 -2.28 3.90 14.44
N LYS A 37 -1.93 5.19 14.39
CA LYS A 37 -1.99 6.13 15.52
C LYS A 37 -3.15 7.09 15.38
N SER A 38 -3.61 7.35 14.15
CA SER A 38 -4.76 8.22 13.91
C SER A 38 -6.03 7.41 13.66
N ASN A 39 -7.17 8.09 13.75
CA ASN A 39 -8.44 7.55 13.28
C ASN A 39 -8.61 8.00 11.84
N LEU A 40 -8.93 7.08 10.94
CA LEU A 40 -9.13 7.40 9.52
C LEU A 40 -10.61 7.31 9.17
N THR A 41 -11.09 8.28 8.41
CA THR A 41 -12.48 8.36 7.94
C THR A 41 -12.50 8.86 6.51
N VAL A 42 -13.66 8.88 5.88
CA VAL A 42 -13.82 9.48 4.55
C VAL A 42 -13.32 10.92 4.55
N GLY A 43 -12.44 11.25 3.62
CA GLY A 43 -11.77 12.54 3.53
C GLY A 43 -10.46 12.65 4.31
N SER A 44 -10.10 11.65 5.13
CA SER A 44 -8.76 11.58 5.72
C SER A 44 -7.70 11.44 4.62
N LEU A 45 -6.60 12.16 4.79
CA LEU A 45 -5.44 12.12 3.90
C LEU A 45 -4.19 11.78 4.71
N GLY A 46 -3.28 11.02 4.12
CA GLY A 46 -1.97 10.74 4.71
C GLY A 46 -1.39 9.38 4.35
N SER A 47 -0.15 9.15 4.80
CA SER A 47 0.54 7.87 4.64
C SER A 47 -0.17 6.73 5.39
N GLU A 48 -0.83 7.01 6.51
CA GLU A 48 -1.64 6.00 7.22
C GLU A 48 -2.81 5.50 6.38
N VAL A 49 -3.40 6.34 5.52
CA VAL A 49 -4.43 5.86 4.59
C VAL A 49 -3.83 4.93 3.56
N LYS A 50 -2.67 5.27 3.00
CA LYS A 50 -1.97 4.39 2.05
C LYS A 50 -1.68 3.03 2.68
N ALA A 51 -1.13 3.01 3.90
CA ALA A 51 -0.84 1.79 4.63
C ALA A 51 -2.10 0.95 4.91
N LEU A 52 -3.23 1.60 5.24
CA LEU A 52 -4.51 0.90 5.39
C LEU A 52 -4.94 0.27 4.07
N GLN A 53 -4.76 0.97 2.94
CA GLN A 53 -5.12 0.45 1.63
C GLN A 53 -4.26 -0.76 1.25
N GLU A 54 -2.96 -0.70 1.50
CA GLU A 54 -2.02 -1.81 1.30
C GLU A 54 -2.42 -3.02 2.15
N TYR A 55 -2.73 -2.79 3.43
CA TYR A 55 -3.19 -3.85 4.34
C TYR A 55 -4.50 -4.49 3.85
N LEU A 56 -5.49 -3.69 3.47
CA LEU A 56 -6.78 -4.18 2.99
C LEU A 56 -6.61 -5.00 1.70
N ASN A 57 -5.85 -4.49 0.73
CA ASN A 57 -5.55 -5.19 -0.51
C ASN A 57 -4.82 -6.53 -0.24
N ALA A 58 -3.83 -6.54 0.66
CA ALA A 58 -3.08 -7.74 1.04
C ALA A 58 -3.95 -8.80 1.76
N ASN A 59 -4.95 -8.37 2.52
CA ASN A 59 -5.87 -9.26 3.24
C ASN A 59 -7.08 -9.71 2.38
N GLY A 60 -7.08 -9.42 1.08
CA GLY A 60 -8.16 -9.80 0.16
C GLY A 60 -9.35 -8.83 0.14
N TYR A 61 -9.28 -7.71 0.87
CA TYR A 61 -10.27 -6.63 0.82
C TYR A 61 -9.89 -5.61 -0.25
N VAL A 62 -9.83 -6.07 -1.49
CA VAL A 62 -9.47 -5.24 -2.65
C VAL A 62 -10.37 -4.01 -2.71
N ILE A 63 -9.76 -2.83 -2.68
CA ILE A 63 -10.46 -1.53 -2.68
C ILE A 63 -10.97 -1.20 -4.09
N ALA A 64 -10.10 -1.39 -5.08
CA ALA A 64 -10.37 -1.21 -6.48
C ALA A 64 -9.63 -2.30 -7.28
N SER A 65 -10.25 -2.79 -8.36
CA SER A 65 -9.62 -3.77 -9.24
C SER A 65 -8.63 -3.13 -10.21
N SER A 66 -8.82 -1.84 -10.52
CA SER A 66 -7.91 -1.04 -11.35
C SER A 66 -8.08 0.45 -11.02
N GLY A 67 -7.00 1.23 -11.16
CA GLY A 67 -6.97 2.66 -10.84
C GLY A 67 -6.66 2.97 -9.36
N PRO A 68 -7.03 4.17 -8.87
CA PRO A 68 -6.66 4.64 -7.54
C PRO A 68 -7.19 3.76 -6.41
N GLY A 69 -6.30 3.26 -5.55
CA GLY A 69 -6.61 2.35 -4.44
C GLY A 69 -6.44 0.87 -4.77
N SER A 70 -6.13 0.52 -6.02
CA SER A 70 -5.86 -0.87 -6.41
C SER A 70 -4.52 -1.36 -5.83
N PRO A 71 -4.28 -2.69 -5.79
CA PRO A 71 -2.99 -3.23 -5.38
C PRO A 71 -1.85 -2.61 -6.21
N GLY A 72 -0.87 -2.00 -5.55
CA GLY A 72 0.24 -1.28 -6.17
C GLY A 72 -0.10 0.13 -6.71
N ASN A 73 -1.34 0.58 -6.55
CA ASN A 73 -1.83 1.93 -6.89
C ASN A 73 -2.53 2.58 -5.69
N GLU A 74 -2.06 2.29 -4.48
CA GLU A 74 -2.64 2.81 -3.24
C GLU A 74 -2.50 4.33 -3.18
N THR A 75 -3.54 4.96 -2.65
CA THR A 75 -3.65 6.41 -2.52
C THR A 75 -3.47 6.80 -1.07
N THR A 76 -3.06 8.05 -0.86
CA THR A 76 -3.06 8.67 0.46
C THR A 76 -4.44 9.20 0.86
N MET A 77 -5.50 8.94 0.08
CA MET A 77 -6.83 9.50 0.30
C MET A 77 -7.85 8.44 0.68
N PHE A 78 -8.62 8.70 1.74
CA PHE A 78 -9.67 7.81 2.19
C PHE A 78 -10.96 8.17 1.46
N GLY A 79 -11.23 7.45 0.37
CA GLY A 79 -12.43 7.63 -0.43
C GLY A 79 -13.58 6.70 -0.04
N SER A 80 -14.63 6.74 -0.85
CA SER A 80 -15.80 5.85 -0.75
C SER A 80 -15.42 4.38 -0.95
N LEU A 81 -14.45 4.10 -1.83
CA LEU A 81 -13.96 2.73 -2.09
C LEU A 81 -13.21 2.19 -0.87
N THR A 82 -12.30 2.98 -0.29
CA THR A 82 -11.60 2.65 0.95
C THR A 82 -12.59 2.40 2.07
N LYS A 83 -13.61 3.25 2.20
CA LYS A 83 -14.72 3.05 3.15
C LYS A 83 -15.38 1.68 2.96
N ALA A 84 -15.72 1.33 1.72
CA ALA A 84 -16.36 0.05 1.42
C ALA A 84 -15.47 -1.15 1.80
N ALA A 85 -14.16 -1.07 1.53
CA ALA A 85 -13.21 -2.09 1.95
C ALA A 85 -13.09 -2.20 3.48
N VAL A 86 -13.05 -1.07 4.20
CA VAL A 86 -13.06 -1.05 5.67
C VAL A 86 -14.36 -1.64 6.22
N ILE A 87 -15.51 -1.36 5.62
CA ILE A 87 -16.79 -1.97 6.02
C ILE A 87 -16.73 -3.49 5.90
N LYS A 88 -16.19 -4.01 4.79
CA LYS A 88 -16.03 -5.46 4.59
C LYS A 88 -15.11 -6.06 5.66
N TYR A 89 -13.97 -5.42 5.92
CA TYR A 89 -13.04 -5.83 6.97
C TYR A 89 -13.70 -5.83 8.36
N GLN A 90 -14.41 -4.76 8.70
CA GLN A 90 -15.13 -4.64 9.97
C GLN A 90 -16.16 -5.75 10.14
N LYS A 91 -16.95 -6.04 9.10
CA LYS A 91 -17.92 -7.16 9.12
C LYS A 91 -17.22 -8.50 9.32
N ALA A 92 -16.11 -8.74 8.62
CA ALA A 92 -15.34 -9.97 8.74
C ALA A 92 -14.69 -10.15 10.12
N LYS A 93 -14.33 -9.05 10.79
CA LYS A 93 -13.78 -9.04 12.15
C LYS A 93 -14.85 -8.92 13.25
N GLY A 94 -16.14 -8.84 12.91
CA GLY A 94 -17.22 -8.67 13.89
C GLY A 94 -17.25 -7.30 14.58
N ILE A 95 -16.68 -6.26 13.94
CA ILE A 95 -16.62 -4.90 14.47
C ILE A 95 -17.90 -4.14 14.15
N THR A 96 -18.65 -3.81 15.20
CA THR A 96 -19.91 -3.07 15.10
C THR A 96 -19.77 -1.67 15.74
N PRO A 97 -20.26 -0.60 15.08
CA PRO A 97 -20.93 -0.61 13.78
C PRO A 97 -19.93 -0.57 12.61
N ALA A 98 -20.15 -1.40 11.59
CA ALA A 98 -19.33 -1.46 10.37
C ALA A 98 -19.67 -0.31 9.42
N VAL A 99 -19.38 0.92 9.84
CA VAL A 99 -19.68 2.16 9.09
C VAL A 99 -18.55 2.58 8.15
N GLY A 100 -17.44 1.84 8.13
CA GLY A 100 -16.26 2.19 7.35
C GLY A 100 -15.39 3.25 8.04
N TYR A 101 -15.56 3.42 9.35
CA TYR A 101 -14.73 4.29 10.17
C TYR A 101 -13.56 3.51 10.75
N PHE A 102 -12.34 3.93 10.43
CA PHE A 102 -11.12 3.33 10.96
C PHE A 102 -10.75 3.97 12.30
N GLY A 103 -11.58 3.73 13.31
CA GLY A 103 -11.34 4.18 14.69
C GLY A 103 -10.52 3.18 15.50
N ALA A 104 -10.29 3.49 16.77
CA ALA A 104 -9.50 2.67 17.71
C ALA A 104 -9.84 1.15 17.69
N LYS A 105 -11.12 0.75 17.55
CA LYS A 105 -11.52 -0.67 17.45
C LYS A 105 -11.00 -1.34 16.17
N THR A 106 -11.29 -0.75 15.01
CA THR A 106 -10.82 -1.24 13.71
C THR A 106 -9.30 -1.27 13.64
N ARG A 107 -8.69 -0.24 14.23
CA ARG A 107 -7.26 -0.07 14.33
C ARG A 107 -6.59 -1.12 15.21
N ALA A 108 -7.17 -1.40 16.37
CA ALA A 108 -6.74 -2.50 17.22
C ALA A 108 -6.85 -3.83 16.48
N ALA A 109 -7.94 -4.08 15.75
CA ALA A 109 -8.08 -5.32 14.98
C ALA A 109 -7.01 -5.47 13.88
N VAL A 110 -6.63 -4.38 13.21
CA VAL A 110 -5.54 -4.40 12.22
C VAL A 110 -4.17 -4.57 12.89
N ASN A 111 -3.90 -3.83 13.96
CA ASN A 111 -2.64 -3.92 14.72
C ASN A 111 -2.47 -5.29 15.40
N SER A 112 -3.55 -5.93 15.84
CA SER A 112 -3.52 -7.27 16.45
C SER A 112 -3.46 -8.42 15.43
N GLY A 113 -3.61 -8.12 14.13
CA GLY A 113 -3.49 -9.09 13.06
C GLY A 113 -2.14 -9.05 12.34
N SER A 114 -1.11 -8.42 12.95
CA SER A 114 0.28 -8.39 12.48
C SER A 114 1.14 -9.39 13.25
#